data_AF-E2ZAR4-F1
#
_entry.id   AF-E2ZAR4-F1
#
_cell.length_a   1.000
_cell.length_b   1.000
_cell.length_c   1.000
_cell.angle_alpha   90.00
_cell.angle_beta   90.00
_cell.angle_gamma   90.00
#
_symmetry.space_group_name_H-M   'P 1'
#
loop_
_entity.id
_entity.type
_entity.pdbx_description
1 polymer ?
#
loop_
_entity_poly.entity_id
_entity_poly.type
_entity_poly.pdbx_seq_one_letter_code
_entity_poly.pdbx_strand_id
1 'polypeptide(L)'
;MTLKNYKTAKITEVADILGRPKKGTIYPEGCIGIQVSASKGETIYLDYDQEVDSKYVVVRPRGIIPYYLHLIVQRSMPVFLHRYRQGLNISAHDIRHMDITYHLDNEIQAHIALLMRTMEGKKE
;
A
#
# COMPACT_ATOMS: atom_id res chain seq x y z
N MET A 1 25.48 2.52 -3.25
CA MET A 1 24.05 2.21 -3.05
C MET A 1 23.63 1.18 -4.10
N THR A 2 23.28 -0.04 -3.68
CA THR A 2 23.07 -1.18 -4.60
C THR A 2 21.58 -1.50 -4.71
N LEU A 3 20.95 -1.13 -5.81
CA LEU A 3 19.51 -1.35 -6.08
C LEU A 3 19.11 -2.84 -6.24
N LYS A 4 20.06 -3.78 -6.15
CA LYS A 4 19.82 -5.20 -6.43
C LYS A 4 19.41 -6.03 -5.20
N ASN A 5 19.37 -5.43 -4.00
CA ASN A 5 18.99 -6.16 -2.78
C ASN A 5 17.48 -6.08 -2.51
N TYR A 6 16.70 -6.86 -3.25
CA TYR A 6 15.25 -6.96 -3.12
C TYR A 6 14.80 -8.40 -2.94
N LYS A 7 13.62 -8.60 -2.35
CA LYS A 7 12.93 -9.89 -2.31
C LYS A 7 11.46 -9.74 -2.69
N THR A 8 10.84 -10.85 -3.09
CA THR A 8 9.39 -10.94 -3.26
C THR A 8 8.80 -11.73 -2.10
N ALA A 9 7.73 -11.22 -1.48
CA ALA A 9 7.01 -11.91 -0.43
C ALA A 9 5.55 -11.45 -0.36
N LYS A 10 4.76 -12.04 0.54
CA LYS A 10 3.40 -11.56 0.84
C LYS A 10 3.45 -10.21 1.54
N ILE A 11 2.46 -9.36 1.27
CA ILE A 11 2.32 -8.05 1.92
C ILE A 11 2.32 -8.15 3.45
N THR A 12 1.79 -9.24 4.01
CA THR A 12 1.70 -9.48 5.45
C THR A 12 3.04 -9.61 6.17
N GLU A 13 4.13 -9.82 5.43
CA GLU A 13 5.48 -9.83 6.02
C GLU A 13 5.88 -8.46 6.58
N VAL A 14 5.41 -7.38 5.94
CA VAL A 14 5.81 -5.99 6.22
C VAL A 14 4.63 -5.07 6.48
N ALA A 15 3.43 -5.62 6.65
CA ALA A 15 2.25 -4.83 6.95
C ALA A 15 1.16 -5.65 7.65
N ASP A 16 0.39 -4.96 8.48
CA ASP A 16 -0.79 -5.52 9.13
C ASP A 16 -2.04 -5.08 8.35
N ILE A 17 -2.94 -6.03 8.06
CA ILE A 17 -4.20 -5.75 7.37
C ILE A 17 -5.27 -5.49 8.44
N LEU A 18 -5.65 -4.22 8.62
CA LEU A 18 -6.60 -3.81 9.66
C LEU A 18 -8.07 -4.06 9.27
N GLY A 19 -8.31 -4.40 8.00
CA GLY A 19 -9.64 -4.68 7.45
C GLY A 19 -10.36 -3.41 6.97
N ARG A 20 -11.68 -3.51 6.78
CA ARG A 20 -12.51 -2.36 6.42
C ARG A 20 -12.58 -1.38 7.60
N PRO A 21 -12.53 -0.06 7.35
CA PRO A 21 -12.52 0.90 8.42
C PRO A 21 -13.85 0.92 9.16
N LYS A 22 -13.77 1.03 10.49
CA LYS A 22 -14.93 1.25 11.37
C LYS A 22 -15.24 2.74 11.47
N LYS A 23 -16.54 3.08 11.49
CA LYS A 23 -17.01 4.46 11.61
C LYS A 23 -16.44 5.13 12.86
N GLY A 24 -15.93 6.37 12.73
CA GLY A 24 -15.37 7.13 13.84
C GLY A 24 -13.98 6.68 14.30
N THR A 25 -13.31 5.79 13.56
CA THR A 25 -11.94 5.37 13.86
C THR A 25 -10.94 6.19 13.06
N ILE A 26 -10.02 6.85 13.77
CA ILE A 26 -8.89 7.56 13.18
C ILE A 26 -7.75 6.57 12.95
N TYR A 27 -7.23 6.54 11.72
CA TYR A 27 -6.07 5.76 11.34
C TYR A 27 -4.85 6.67 11.26
N PRO A 28 -3.68 6.21 11.74
CA PRO A 28 -2.50 7.06 11.80
C PRO A 28 -1.92 7.35 10.42
N GLU A 29 -1.19 8.47 10.32
CA GLU A 29 -0.31 8.80 9.19
C GLU A 29 0.54 7.58 8.79
N GLY A 30 0.74 7.41 7.49
CA GLY A 30 1.52 6.32 6.92
C GLY A 30 0.71 5.06 6.62
N CYS A 31 -0.56 4.98 7.06
CA CYS A 31 -1.45 3.92 6.61
C CYS A 31 -1.78 4.04 5.11
N ILE A 32 -2.12 2.91 4.51
CA ILE A 32 -2.46 2.79 3.09
C ILE A 32 -3.91 2.30 2.98
N GLY A 33 -4.72 2.97 2.18
CA GLY A 33 -6.05 2.49 1.80
C GLY A 33 -5.98 1.75 0.47
N ILE A 34 -6.50 0.52 0.41
CA ILE A 34 -6.65 -0.26 -0.83
C ILE A 34 -8.14 -0.36 -1.17
N GLN A 35 -8.56 0.15 -2.33
CA GLN A 35 -9.97 0.14 -2.71
C GLN A 35 -10.42 -1.29 -3.02
N VAL A 36 -11.43 -1.77 -2.30
CA VAL A 36 -11.98 -3.13 -2.44
C VAL A 36 -13.37 -3.16 -3.08
N SER A 37 -14.06 -2.01 -3.12
CA SER A 37 -15.38 -1.87 -3.74
C SER A 37 -15.30 -1.12 -5.05
N ALA A 38 -15.98 -1.60 -6.11
CA ALA A 38 -15.90 -1.04 -7.47
C ALA A 38 -14.43 -0.84 -7.92
N SER A 39 -13.58 -1.80 -7.56
CA SER A 39 -12.13 -1.63 -7.49
C SER A 39 -11.52 -1.43 -8.88
N LYS A 40 -11.06 -0.20 -9.14
CA LYS A 40 -10.12 0.08 -10.24
C LYS A 40 -8.65 -0.09 -9.81
N GLY A 41 -8.42 -0.54 -8.57
CA GLY A 41 -7.09 -0.63 -7.98
C GLY A 41 -6.60 0.68 -7.40
N GLU A 42 -7.51 1.61 -7.07
CA GLU A 42 -7.14 2.86 -6.42
C GLU A 42 -6.52 2.57 -5.05
N THR A 43 -5.42 3.26 -4.77
CA THR A 43 -4.78 3.26 -3.46
C THR A 43 -4.62 4.69 -2.99
N ILE A 44 -4.71 4.89 -1.68
CA ILE A 44 -4.44 6.16 -1.03
C ILE A 44 -3.35 5.98 0.02
N TYR A 45 -2.55 7.03 0.22
CA TYR A 45 -1.62 7.15 1.33
C TYR A 45 -2.17 8.19 2.31
N LEU A 46 -2.12 7.91 3.61
CA LEU A 46 -2.54 8.85 4.63
C LEU A 46 -1.36 9.75 5.01
N ASP A 47 -1.39 11.01 4.56
CA ASP A 47 -0.38 12.04 4.89
C ASP A 47 -0.55 12.64 6.30
N TYR A 48 -1.65 12.31 6.98
CA TYR A 48 -1.96 12.70 8.35
C TYR A 48 -3.02 11.76 8.92
N ASP A 49 -3.17 11.77 10.25
CA ASP A 49 -4.18 11.01 10.99
C ASP A 49 -5.60 11.40 10.55
N GLN A 50 -6.38 10.44 10.05
CA GLN A 50 -7.73 10.70 9.53
C GLN A 50 -8.64 9.46 9.53
N GLU A 51 -9.94 9.67 9.33
CA GLU A 51 -10.88 8.58 9.00
C GLU A 51 -10.67 8.10 7.56
N VAL A 52 -10.97 6.82 7.31
CA VAL A 52 -10.87 6.21 5.97
C VAL A 52 -12.25 5.75 5.51
N ASP A 53 -12.59 5.97 4.23
CA ASP A 53 -13.85 5.54 3.65
C ASP A 53 -13.99 4.00 3.64
N SER A 54 -15.20 3.52 3.94
CA SER A 54 -15.58 2.10 3.96
C SER A 54 -15.31 1.30 2.67
N LYS A 55 -15.11 1.98 1.53
CA LYS A 55 -14.72 1.39 0.24
C LYS A 55 -13.27 0.87 0.23
N TYR A 56 -12.46 1.26 1.22
CA TYR A 56 -11.08 0.83 1.38
C TYR A 56 -10.94 -0.29 2.42
N VAL A 57 -9.82 -0.99 2.33
CA VAL A 57 -9.21 -1.72 3.44
C VAL A 57 -7.95 -0.99 3.87
N VAL A 58 -7.77 -0.84 5.18
CA VAL A 58 -6.60 -0.16 5.74
C VAL A 58 -5.47 -1.16 5.95
N VAL A 59 -4.29 -0.80 5.47
CA VAL A 59 -3.04 -1.52 5.61
C VAL A 59 -2.05 -0.66 6.38
N ARG A 60 -1.50 -1.18 7.46
CA ARG A 60 -0.52 -0.49 8.30
C ARG A 60 0.88 -1.06 8.05
N PRO A 61 1.83 -0.27 7.55
CA PRO A 61 3.22 -0.72 7.37
C PRO A 61 3.89 -1.10 8.70
N ARG A 62 4.76 -2.11 8.66
CA ARG A 62 5.56 -2.61 9.79
C ARG A 62 6.96 -3.01 9.30
N GLY A 63 7.99 -2.33 9.79
CA GLY A 63 9.39 -2.63 9.43
C GLY A 63 9.76 -2.26 7.99
N ILE A 64 8.99 -1.38 7.33
CA ILE A 64 9.22 -0.87 5.98
C ILE A 64 8.82 0.62 5.94
N ILE A 65 9.49 1.42 5.10
CA ILE A 65 9.14 2.83 4.94
C ILE A 65 7.70 2.96 4.39
N PRO A 66 6.79 3.69 5.08
CA PRO A 66 5.36 3.70 4.74
C PRO A 66 5.03 4.09 3.31
N TYR A 67 5.49 5.27 2.88
CA TYR A 67 5.23 5.76 1.52
C TYR A 67 5.90 4.89 0.45
N TYR A 68 7.05 4.28 0.76
CA TYR A 68 7.67 3.30 -0.13
C TYR A 68 6.78 2.07 -0.31
N LEU A 69 6.19 1.53 0.77
CA LEU A 69 5.24 0.42 0.65
C LEU A 69 4.03 0.82 -0.19
N HIS A 70 3.51 2.04 -0.06
CA HIS A 70 2.42 2.54 -0.90
C HIS A 70 2.76 2.44 -2.41
N LEU A 71 3.95 2.89 -2.81
CA LEU A 71 4.44 2.78 -4.19
C LEU A 71 4.53 1.33 -4.67
N ILE A 72 4.99 0.42 -3.80
CA ILE A 72 5.08 -1.01 -4.13
C ILE A 72 3.68 -1.63 -4.27
N VAL A 73 2.74 -1.28 -3.40
CA VAL A 73 1.34 -1.75 -3.49
C VAL A 73 0.71 -1.26 -4.80
N GLN A 74 0.89 0.01 -5.16
CA GLN A 74 0.43 0.55 -6.45
C GLN A 74 0.99 -0.24 -7.63
N ARG A 75 2.29 -0.52 -7.62
CA ARG A 75 2.96 -1.29 -8.67
C ARG A 75 2.45 -2.74 -8.76
N SER A 76 2.17 -3.38 -7.62
CA SER A 76 1.67 -4.76 -7.57
C SER A 76 0.18 -4.89 -7.91
N MET A 77 -0.58 -3.78 -7.83
CA MET A 77 -2.03 -3.80 -7.92
C MET A 77 -2.58 -4.42 -9.22
N PRO A 78 -2.06 -4.12 -10.44
CA PRO A 78 -2.61 -4.70 -11.66
C PRO A 78 -2.55 -6.24 -11.69
N VAL A 79 -1.44 -6.81 -11.23
CA VAL A 79 -1.25 -8.26 -11.16
C VAL A 79 -2.16 -8.87 -10.10
N PHE A 80 -2.31 -8.19 -8.95
CA PHE A 80 -3.20 -8.64 -7.88
C PHE A 80 -4.67 -8.64 -8.32
N LEU A 81 -5.13 -7.57 -8.97
CA LEU A 81 -6.48 -7.47 -9.52
C LEU A 81 -6.78 -8.55 -10.54
N HIS A 82 -5.82 -8.85 -11.42
CA HIS A 82 -6.00 -9.90 -12.43
C HIS A 82 -6.27 -11.27 -11.80
N ARG A 83 -5.71 -11.56 -10.62
CA ARG A 83 -5.84 -12.85 -9.94
C ARG A 83 -7.01 -12.93 -8.96
N TYR A 84 -7.27 -11.87 -8.19
CA TYR A 84 -8.15 -11.93 -7.03
C TYR A 84 -9.45 -11.11 -7.16
N ARG A 85 -9.61 -10.31 -8.23
CA ARG A 85 -10.84 -9.55 -8.43
C ARG A 85 -11.99 -10.48 -8.83
N GLN A 86 -13.09 -10.42 -8.09
CA GLN A 86 -14.33 -11.16 -8.37
C GLN A 86 -15.40 -10.17 -8.83
N GLY A 87 -15.61 -10.12 -10.15
CA GLY A 87 -16.47 -9.12 -10.77
C GLY A 87 -15.94 -7.70 -10.54
N LEU A 88 -16.70 -6.89 -9.80
CA LEU A 88 -16.36 -5.49 -9.50
C LEU A 88 -15.59 -5.30 -8.18
N ASN A 89 -15.43 -6.34 -7.37
CA ASN A 89 -14.94 -6.22 -6.00
C ASN A 89 -13.74 -7.13 -5.73
N ILE A 90 -13.05 -6.83 -4.63
CA ILE A 90 -12.00 -7.66 -4.02
C ILE A 90 -12.42 -7.96 -2.59
N SER A 91 -12.18 -9.19 -2.11
CA SER A 91 -12.37 -9.47 -0.69
C SER A 91 -11.28 -8.81 0.14
N ALA A 92 -11.65 -8.22 1.28
CA ALA A 92 -10.67 -7.70 2.24
C ALA A 92 -9.69 -8.78 2.72
N HIS A 93 -10.17 -10.03 2.81
CA HIS A 93 -9.35 -11.18 3.16
C HIS A 93 -8.25 -11.43 2.12
N ASP A 94 -8.53 -11.21 0.83
CA ASP A 94 -7.62 -11.60 -0.26
C ASP A 94 -6.38 -10.69 -0.34
N ILE A 95 -6.45 -9.47 0.21
CA ILE A 95 -5.30 -8.53 0.22
C ILE A 95 -4.06 -9.17 0.83
N ARG A 96 -4.23 -10.05 1.82
CA ARG A 96 -3.12 -10.78 2.45
C ARG A 96 -2.29 -11.61 1.46
N HIS A 97 -2.86 -11.98 0.32
CA HIS A 97 -2.22 -12.80 -0.70
C HIS A 97 -1.47 -11.97 -1.75
N MET A 98 -1.48 -10.64 -1.67
CA MET A 98 -0.72 -9.77 -2.56
C MET A 98 0.77 -10.04 -2.47
N ASP A 99 1.37 -10.38 -3.60
CA ASP A 99 2.82 -10.48 -3.75
C ASP A 99 3.40 -9.08 -4.00
N ILE A 100 4.40 -8.71 -3.19
CA ILE A 100 5.13 -7.45 -3.30
C ILE A 100 6.61 -7.72 -3.46
N THR A 101 7.27 -6.94 -4.31
CA THR A 101 8.74 -6.93 -4.44
C THR A 101 9.28 -5.65 -3.82
N TYR A 102 10.13 -5.79 -2.80
CA TYR A 102 10.63 -4.65 -2.03
C TYR A 102 12.12 -4.78 -1.69
N HIS A 103 12.80 -3.65 -1.57
CA HIS A 103 14.20 -3.59 -1.15
C HIS A 103 14.34 -3.87 0.35
N LEU A 104 15.36 -4.62 0.74
CA LEU A 104 15.64 -4.92 2.15
C LEU A 104 16.33 -3.78 2.90
N ASP A 105 16.98 -2.88 2.15
CA ASP A 105 17.73 -1.75 2.69
C ASP A 105 16.82 -0.53 2.88
N ASN A 106 16.67 -0.07 4.12
CA ASN A 106 15.83 1.06 4.48
C ASN A 106 16.32 2.40 3.90
N GLU A 107 17.64 2.58 3.71
CA GLU A 107 18.16 3.80 3.07
C GLU A 107 17.72 3.86 1.61
N ILE A 108 17.71 2.71 0.93
CA ILE A 108 17.19 2.60 -0.44
C ILE A 108 15.70 2.91 -0.49
N GLN A 109 14.92 2.32 0.42
CA GLN A 109 13.49 2.61 0.49
C GLN A 109 13.21 4.09 0.72
N ALA A 110 13.93 4.73 1.65
CA ALA A 110 13.78 6.14 2.00
C ALA A 110 14.17 7.05 0.82
N HIS A 111 15.26 6.75 0.13
CA HIS A 111 15.69 7.53 -1.02
C HIS A 111 14.68 7.45 -2.18
N ILE A 112 14.16 6.25 -2.47
CA ILE A 112 13.11 6.09 -3.49
C ILE A 112 11.86 6.86 -3.10
N ALA A 113 11.42 6.76 -1.84
CA ALA A 113 10.26 7.49 -1.35
C ALA A 113 10.44 9.01 -1.50
N LEU A 114 11.60 9.54 -1.12
CA LEU A 114 11.92 10.96 -1.24
C LEU A 114 11.90 11.43 -2.69
N LEU A 115 12.56 10.69 -3.59
CA LEU A 115 12.60 11.02 -5.02
C LEU A 115 11.19 11.07 -5.61
N MET A 116 10.35 10.07 -5.33
CA MET A 116 8.99 10.00 -5.86
C MET A 116 8.10 11.11 -5.31
N ARG A 117 8.14 11.42 -4.00
CA ARG A 117 7.40 12.55 -3.43
C ARG A 117 7.84 13.88 -4.03
N THR A 118 9.14 14.04 -4.28
CA THR A 118 9.68 15.26 -4.92
C THR A 118 9.18 15.40 -6.37
N MET A 119 9.00 14.29 -7.09
CA MET A 119 8.45 14.29 -8.45
C MET A 119 6.94 14.58 -8.46
N GLU A 120 6.19 14.08 -7.47
CA GLU A 120 4.75 14.35 -7.33
C GLU A 120 4.48 15.83 -6.99
N GLY A 121 5.30 16.43 -6.13
CA GLY A 121 5.21 17.86 -5.77
C GLY A 121 5.66 18.83 -6.87
N LYS A 122 6.25 18.33 -7.98
CA LYS A 122 6.69 19.14 -9.14
C LYS A 122 5.67 19.18 -10.29
N LYS A 123 4.45 18.67 -10.07
CA LYS A 123 3.34 18.92 -10.99
C LYS A 123 2.83 20.34 -10.77
N GLU A 124 3.58 21.32 -11.28
CA GLU A 124 3.14 22.69 -11.53
C GLU A 124 2.73 22.85 -13.01
#